data_AF-A0A9E3PV70-F1
#
_entry.id   AF-A0A9E3PV70-F1
#
_cell.length_a   1.000
_cell.length_b   1.000
_cell.length_c   1.000
_cell.angle_alpha   90.00
_cell.angle_beta   90.00
_cell.angle_gamma   90.00
#
_symmetry.space_group_name_H-M   'P 1'
#
loop_
_entity.id
_entity.type
_entity.pdbx_description
1 polymer ?
#
loop_
_entity_poly.entity_id
_entity_poly.type
_entity_poly.pdbx_seq_one_letter_code
_entity_poly.pdbx_strand_id
1 'polypeptide(L)'
;MGTRRAYTDPAHAPFDQKRKWVRWTKAMRETFLDHLAATCNVRESAAVIGVIPGSVYALRRREPRFAAQWDEALALGYQMLETLAVGHVLAGGGIKDKLTAGVDPTAGPIDLEAAFRLLTVHRNAPGKPRRNRGPVFAEPEQTDQVLLAKLKQIEARRMRDAAAAPGPAPARSDPRPPANGPEPA
;
A
#
# COMPACT_ATOMS: atom_id res chain seq x y z
N MET A 1 29.93 30.77 37.67
CA MET A 1 29.70 29.93 36.49
C MET A 1 29.14 28.58 36.95
N GLY A 2 27.84 28.37 36.85
CA GLY A 2 27.19 27.13 37.29
C GLY A 2 27.14 26.10 36.15
N THR A 3 27.85 24.99 36.30
CA THR A 3 27.77 23.84 35.40
C THR A 3 26.37 23.23 35.52
N ARG A 4 25.54 23.34 34.47
CA ARG A 4 24.29 22.56 34.40
C ARG A 4 24.65 21.08 34.34
N ARG A 5 24.50 20.40 35.47
CA ARG A 5 24.51 18.93 35.54
C ARG A 5 23.35 18.45 34.68
N ALA A 6 23.65 17.80 33.55
CA ALA A 6 22.63 17.24 32.67
C ALA A 6 21.73 16.31 33.49
N TYR A 7 20.44 16.62 33.56
CA TYR A 7 19.45 15.75 34.16
C TYR A 7 19.25 14.56 33.23
N THR A 8 19.92 13.44 33.53
CA THR A 8 19.57 12.16 32.95
C THR A 8 18.41 11.60 33.77
N ASP A 9 17.23 11.59 33.16
CA ASP A 9 16.07 10.86 33.67
C ASP A 9 16.46 9.38 33.90
N PRO A 10 16.33 8.83 35.12
CA PRO A 10 16.64 7.43 35.40
C PRO A 10 15.76 6.44 34.62
N ALA A 11 14.60 6.88 34.10
CA ALA A 11 13.78 6.08 33.18
C ALA A 11 14.38 5.98 31.75
N HIS A 12 15.34 6.85 31.40
CA HIS A 12 16.01 6.88 30.11
C HIS A 12 17.53 6.89 30.27
N ALA A 13 18.08 5.86 30.91
CA ALA A 13 19.52 5.61 30.87
C ALA A 13 19.93 5.23 29.42
N PRO A 14 20.64 6.10 28.66
CA PRO A 14 20.82 5.88 27.21
C PRO A 14 21.75 4.70 26.87
N PHE A 15 22.45 4.16 27.87
CA PHE A 15 23.56 3.22 27.70
C PHE A 15 23.42 1.90 28.49
N ASP A 16 22.36 1.71 29.28
CA ASP A 16 22.18 0.50 30.12
C ASP A 16 21.18 -0.53 29.55
N GLN A 17 20.85 -0.40 28.26
CA GLN A 17 20.17 -1.48 27.56
C GLN A 17 21.22 -2.54 27.19
N LYS A 18 21.47 -3.47 28.12
CA LYS A 18 22.26 -4.69 27.84
C LYS A 18 21.81 -5.28 26.51
N ARG A 19 22.74 -5.44 25.56
CA ARG A 19 22.45 -6.00 24.23
C ARG A 19 21.98 -7.44 24.37
N LYS A 20 20.66 -7.63 24.49
CA LYS A 20 20.05 -8.96 24.42
C LYS A 20 20.15 -9.44 22.97
N TRP A 21 20.67 -10.65 22.80
CA TRP A 21 20.74 -11.28 21.49
C TRP A 21 19.32 -11.48 20.95
N VAL A 22 19.05 -10.97 19.74
CA VAL A 22 17.73 -11.04 19.12
C VAL A 22 17.66 -12.28 18.24
N ARG A 23 16.72 -13.17 18.56
CA ARG A 23 16.35 -14.29 17.68
C ARG A 23 15.40 -13.78 16.61
N TRP A 24 15.92 -13.52 15.42
CA TRP A 24 15.14 -13.00 14.30
C TRP A 24 14.20 -14.06 13.72
N THR A 25 12.90 -13.76 13.71
CA THR A 25 11.88 -14.56 13.01
C THR A 25 11.46 -13.89 11.71
N LYS A 26 10.78 -14.64 10.83
CA LYS A 26 10.20 -14.09 9.60
C LYS A 26 9.19 -12.99 9.91
N ALA A 27 8.26 -13.24 10.84
CA ALA A 27 7.24 -12.27 11.25
C ALA A 27 7.85 -10.95 11.77
N MET A 28 8.89 -11.01 12.61
CA MET A 28 9.56 -9.79 13.08
C MET A 28 10.16 -8.97 11.95
N ARG A 29 10.73 -9.62 10.93
CA ARG A 29 11.28 -8.91 9.76
C ARG A 29 10.17 -8.26 8.94
N GLU A 30 9.09 -8.99 8.69
CA GLU A 30 7.93 -8.49 7.93
C GLU A 30 7.28 -7.31 8.65
N THR A 31 6.90 -7.45 9.92
CA THR A 31 6.30 -6.37 10.71
C THR A 31 7.20 -5.13 10.77
N PHE A 32 8.52 -5.31 10.91
CA PHE A 32 9.46 -4.19 10.89
C PHE A 32 9.46 -3.48 9.54
N LEU A 33 9.55 -4.23 8.43
CA LEU A 33 9.64 -3.67 7.08
C LEU A 33 8.32 -2.98 6.66
N ASP A 34 7.18 -3.57 7.01
CA ASP A 34 5.86 -3.01 6.75
C ASP A 34 5.70 -1.66 7.48
N HIS A 35 6.05 -1.64 8.77
CA HIS A 35 5.99 -0.41 9.55
C HIS A 35 6.99 0.64 9.02
N LEU A 36 8.19 0.23 8.61
CA LEU A 36 9.17 1.13 8.03
C LEU A 36 8.69 1.73 6.72
N ALA A 37 8.01 0.94 5.87
CA ALA A 37 7.43 1.45 4.62
C ALA A 37 6.34 2.49 4.88
N ALA A 38 5.55 2.26 5.94
CA ALA A 38 4.47 3.14 6.37
C ALA A 38 4.99 4.48 6.94
N THR A 39 6.01 4.44 7.82
CA THR A 39 6.38 5.62 8.63
C THR A 39 7.76 6.20 8.32
N CYS A 40 8.61 5.47 7.59
CA CYS A 40 10.04 5.77 7.41
C CYS A 40 10.81 5.98 8.75
N ASN A 41 10.24 5.53 9.88
CA ASN A 41 10.79 5.76 11.22
C ASN A 41 11.34 4.47 11.80
N VAL A 42 12.67 4.33 11.78
CA VAL A 42 13.37 3.13 12.29
C VAL A 42 13.17 2.92 13.78
N ARG A 43 13.17 4.00 14.58
CA ARG A 43 13.06 3.87 16.05
C ARG A 43 11.70 3.29 16.42
N GLU A 44 10.66 3.81 15.81
CA GLU A 44 9.29 3.36 16.01
C GLU A 44 9.08 1.95 15.46
N SER A 45 9.54 1.68 14.23
CA SER A 45 9.46 0.34 13.63
C SER A 45 10.17 -0.72 14.48
N ALA A 46 11.31 -0.36 15.10
CA ALA A 46 12.00 -1.24 16.04
C ALA A 46 11.22 -1.45 17.35
N ALA A 47 10.56 -0.40 17.85
CA ALA A 47 9.69 -0.48 19.02
C ALA A 47 8.49 -1.41 18.78
N VAL A 48 7.88 -1.37 17.59
CA VAL A 48 6.76 -2.24 17.20
C VAL A 48 7.10 -3.73 17.31
N ILE A 49 8.33 -4.11 16.95
CA ILE A 49 8.80 -5.50 17.07
C ILE A 49 9.55 -5.79 18.38
N GLY A 50 9.55 -4.84 19.33
CA GLY A 50 10.12 -5.01 20.66
C GLY A 50 11.64 -5.11 20.71
N VAL A 51 12.37 -4.49 19.78
CA VAL A 51 13.84 -4.52 19.73
C VAL A 51 14.45 -3.11 19.75
N ILE A 52 15.72 -3.03 20.13
CA ILE A 52 16.47 -1.78 20.06
C ILE A 52 16.91 -1.50 18.61
N PRO A 53 16.97 -0.23 18.16
CA PRO A 53 17.39 0.11 16.80
C PRO A 53 18.79 -0.41 16.43
N GLY A 54 19.70 -0.50 17.40
CA GLY A 54 21.04 -1.04 17.18
C GLY A 54 21.04 -2.49 16.67
N SER A 55 20.11 -3.32 17.15
CA SER A 55 19.97 -4.72 16.71
C SER A 55 19.50 -4.82 15.26
N VAL A 56 18.62 -3.90 14.86
CA VAL A 56 18.10 -3.78 13.50
C VAL A 56 19.22 -3.39 12.52
N TYR A 57 20.01 -2.37 12.84
CA TYR A 57 21.16 -1.99 12.03
C TYR A 57 22.22 -3.09 11.95
N ALA A 58 22.41 -3.85 13.03
CA ALA A 58 23.30 -5.01 13.04
C ALA A 58 22.80 -6.11 12.07
N LEU A 59 21.49 -6.37 12.03
CA LEU A 59 20.89 -7.28 11.05
C LEU A 59 21.12 -6.78 9.62
N ARG A 60 20.85 -5.49 9.35
CA ARG A 60 21.05 -4.88 8.02
C ARG A 60 22.47 -5.03 7.49
N ARG A 61 23.49 -4.86 8.35
CA ARG A 61 24.89 -5.06 7.94
C ARG A 61 25.24 -6.52 7.67
N ARG A 62 24.62 -7.46 8.39
CA ARG A 62 24.94 -8.89 8.30
C ARG A 62 24.20 -9.58 7.15
N GLU A 63 22.98 -9.17 6.85
CA GLU A 63 22.10 -9.87 5.90
C GLU A 63 21.75 -9.00 4.69
N PRO A 64 22.42 -9.20 3.53
CA PRO A 64 22.19 -8.39 2.34
C PRO A 64 20.74 -8.40 1.82
N ARG A 65 20.05 -9.54 1.95
CA ARG A 65 18.62 -9.64 1.56
C ARG A 65 17.73 -8.71 2.38
N PHE A 66 17.96 -8.65 3.70
CA PHE A 66 17.23 -7.73 4.57
C PHE A 66 17.57 -6.28 4.26
N ALA A 67 18.82 -5.98 3.92
CA ALA A 67 19.21 -4.64 3.45
C ALA A 67 18.51 -4.24 2.14
N ALA A 68 18.36 -5.16 1.19
CA ALA A 68 17.60 -4.88 -0.03
C ALA A 68 16.11 -4.61 0.26
N GLN A 69 15.49 -5.44 1.11
CA GLN A 69 14.09 -5.26 1.53
C GLN A 69 13.89 -3.95 2.30
N TRP A 70 14.87 -3.54 3.10
CA TRP A 70 14.87 -2.24 3.77
C TRP A 70 14.83 -1.09 2.77
N ASP A 71 15.69 -1.14 1.76
CA ASP A 71 15.78 -0.11 0.74
C ASP A 71 14.52 -0.06 -0.14
N GLU A 72 13.83 -1.19 -0.30
CA GLU A 72 12.51 -1.30 -0.92
C GLU A 72 11.41 -0.69 -0.03
N ALA A 73 11.39 -1.00 1.26
CA ALA A 73 10.45 -0.40 2.22
C ALA A 73 10.57 1.13 2.24
N LEU A 74 11.79 1.67 2.30
CA LEU A 74 11.99 3.12 2.20
C LEU A 74 11.52 3.69 0.86
N ALA A 75 11.72 2.97 -0.25
CA ALA A 75 11.23 3.42 -1.55
C ALA A 75 9.70 3.53 -1.59
N LEU A 76 8.99 2.57 -1.01
CA LEU A 76 7.53 2.61 -0.88
C LEU A 76 7.08 3.85 -0.10
N GLY A 77 7.74 4.18 1.02
CA GLY A 77 7.45 5.39 1.79
C GLY A 77 7.63 6.69 0.98
N TYR A 78 8.67 6.77 0.14
CA TYR A 78 8.86 7.91 -0.77
C TYR A 78 7.78 7.97 -1.86
N GLN A 79 7.36 6.82 -2.43
CA GLN A 79 6.28 6.78 -3.42
C GLN A 79 4.93 7.21 -2.83
N MET A 80 4.66 6.83 -1.59
CA MET A 80 3.49 7.31 -0.86
C MET A 80 3.54 8.83 -0.68
N LEU A 81 4.67 9.38 -0.23
CA LEU A 81 4.84 10.81 -0.05
C LEU A 81 4.67 11.59 -1.37
N GLU A 82 5.22 11.06 -2.47
CA GLU A 82 5.03 11.61 -3.81
C GLU A 82 3.56 11.62 -4.22
N THR A 83 2.83 10.52 -4.00
CA THR A 83 1.40 10.41 -4.32
C THR A 83 0.57 11.43 -3.54
N LEU A 84 0.86 11.60 -2.24
CA LEU A 84 0.19 12.58 -1.39
C LEU A 84 0.47 14.02 -1.85
N ALA A 85 1.73 14.33 -2.17
CA ALA A 85 2.13 15.66 -2.66
C ALA A 85 1.46 15.99 -3.99
N VAL A 86 1.40 15.04 -4.93
CA VAL A 86 0.71 15.22 -6.22
C VAL A 86 -0.79 15.46 -6.00
N GLY A 87 -1.44 14.63 -5.18
CA GLY A 87 -2.87 14.79 -4.88
C GLY A 87 -3.19 16.16 -4.28
N HIS A 88 -2.33 16.65 -3.38
CA HIS A 88 -2.48 17.97 -2.76
C HIS A 88 -2.37 19.12 -3.76
N VAL A 89 -1.37 19.08 -4.65
CA VAL A 89 -1.20 20.11 -5.68
C VAL A 89 -2.38 20.11 -6.66
N LEU A 90 -2.86 18.92 -7.07
CA LEU A 90 -4.03 18.81 -7.95
C LEU A 90 -5.32 19.33 -7.31
N ALA A 91 -5.42 19.29 -5.98
CA ALA A 91 -6.53 19.87 -5.22
C ALA A 91 -6.41 21.40 -5.04
N GLY A 92 -5.37 22.04 -5.57
CA GLY A 92 -5.14 23.48 -5.47
C GLY A 92 -4.43 23.92 -4.18
N GLY A 93 -3.84 22.96 -3.45
CA GLY A 93 -3.11 23.25 -2.22
C GLY A 93 -1.78 23.98 -2.43
N GLY A 94 -1.42 24.83 -1.47
CA GLY A 94 -0.21 25.66 -1.49
C GLY A 94 1.03 24.96 -0.92
N ILE A 95 2.22 25.47 -1.26
CA ILE A 95 3.51 24.89 -0.85
C ILE A 95 3.77 24.94 0.66
N LYS A 96 3.09 25.83 1.39
CA LYS A 96 3.21 25.99 2.85
C LYS A 96 2.23 25.12 3.64
N ASP A 97 1.41 24.34 2.94
CA ASP A 97 0.40 23.52 3.58
C ASP A 97 1.04 22.30 4.25
N LYS A 98 0.27 21.74 5.19
CA LYS A 98 0.62 20.56 5.96
C LYS A 98 -0.12 19.36 5.39
N LEU A 99 0.61 18.35 4.95
CA LEU A 99 0.07 17.06 4.55
C LEU A 99 -0.11 16.15 5.77
N THR A 100 -1.12 15.30 5.72
CA THR A 100 -1.29 14.20 6.69
C THR A 100 -1.11 12.90 5.92
N ALA A 101 -0.15 12.05 6.35
CA ALA A 101 0.12 10.80 5.64
C ALA A 101 -1.00 9.75 5.79
N GLY A 102 -1.93 9.93 6.73
CA GLY A 102 -3.06 9.01 6.95
C GLY A 102 -2.69 7.62 7.47
N VAL A 103 -1.38 7.32 7.56
CA VAL A 103 -0.83 6.03 8.01
C VAL A 103 -0.86 5.88 9.54
N ASP A 104 -0.71 6.99 10.27
CA ASP A 104 -0.81 7.02 11.72
C ASP A 104 -1.35 8.40 12.16
N PRO A 105 -2.46 8.48 12.91
CA PRO A 105 -2.97 9.74 13.44
C PRO A 105 -2.03 10.44 14.44
N THR A 106 -1.05 9.72 14.99
CA THR A 106 0.00 10.27 15.86
C THR A 106 1.20 10.82 15.08
N ALA A 107 1.35 10.45 13.81
CA ALA A 107 2.34 11.05 12.94
C ALA A 107 1.96 12.52 12.70
N GLY A 108 2.85 13.42 13.09
CA GLY A 108 2.66 14.85 12.90
C GLY A 108 2.51 15.23 11.43
N PRO A 109 1.96 16.42 11.15
CA PRO A 109 1.81 16.91 9.78
C PRO A 109 3.16 17.01 9.08
N ILE A 110 3.18 16.57 7.82
CA ILE A 110 4.33 16.69 6.93
C ILE A 110 4.27 18.06 6.27
N ASP A 111 5.29 18.88 6.48
CA ASP A 111 5.47 20.13 5.74
C ASP A 111 5.73 19.82 4.26
N LEU A 112 4.91 20.37 3.36
CA LEU A 112 4.99 20.07 1.94
C LEU A 112 6.30 20.57 1.31
N GLU A 113 6.84 21.71 1.74
CA GLU A 113 8.13 22.21 1.28
C GLU A 113 9.26 21.26 1.69
N ALA A 114 9.22 20.76 2.93
CA ALA A 114 10.15 19.74 3.39
C ALA A 114 10.01 18.42 2.60
N ALA A 115 8.78 18.02 2.26
CA ALA A 115 8.51 16.84 1.44
C ALA A 115 9.16 16.95 0.05
N PHE A 116 8.99 18.07 -0.65
CA PHE A 116 9.62 18.29 -1.95
C PHE A 116 11.15 18.27 -1.90
N ARG A 117 11.75 18.88 -0.86
CA ARG A 117 13.20 18.83 -0.66
C ARG A 117 13.69 17.39 -0.47
N LEU A 118 13.00 16.59 0.35
CA LEU A 118 13.34 15.19 0.57
C LEU A 118 13.20 14.34 -0.70
N LEU A 119 12.11 14.52 -1.46
CA LEU A 119 11.89 13.83 -2.73
C LEU A 119 12.98 14.16 -3.77
N THR A 120 13.41 15.42 -3.82
CA THR A 120 14.50 15.87 -4.70
C THR A 120 15.81 15.19 -4.35
N VAL A 121 16.15 15.12 -3.05
CA VAL A 121 17.36 14.41 -2.59
C VAL A 121 17.26 12.91 -2.90
N HIS A 122 16.10 12.29 -2.66
CA HIS A 122 15.89 10.87 -2.94
C HIS A 122 16.06 10.53 -4.43
N ARG A 123 15.49 11.36 -5.32
CA ARG A 123 15.62 11.21 -6.77
C ARG A 123 17.08 11.28 -7.25
N ASN A 124 17.92 12.03 -6.54
CA ASN A 124 19.32 12.25 -6.88
C ASN A 124 20.29 11.33 -6.13
N ALA A 125 19.81 10.42 -5.28
CA ALA A 125 20.67 9.56 -4.46
C ALA A 125 21.50 8.58 -5.33
N PRO A 126 22.84 8.58 -5.22
CA PRO A 126 23.70 7.68 -6.00
C PRO A 126 23.53 6.22 -5.54
N GLY A 127 23.55 5.28 -6.49
CA GLY A 127 23.50 3.84 -6.22
C GLY A 127 22.11 3.19 -6.22
N LYS A 128 21.01 3.96 -6.28
CA LYS A 128 19.71 3.40 -6.66
C LYS A 128 19.76 3.13 -8.16
N PRO A 129 19.42 1.94 -8.67
CA PRO A 129 19.25 1.75 -10.10
C PRO A 129 18.23 2.80 -10.55
N ARG A 130 18.67 3.76 -11.37
CA ARG A 130 17.75 4.62 -12.10
C ARG A 130 16.80 3.65 -12.79
N ARG A 131 15.52 3.69 -12.45
CA ARG A 131 14.49 2.94 -13.17
C ARG A 131 14.39 3.62 -14.52
N ASN A 132 15.38 3.35 -15.38
CA ASN A 132 15.60 4.00 -16.67
C ASN A 132 14.59 3.51 -17.71
N ARG A 133 13.74 2.57 -17.32
CA ARG A 133 12.48 2.29 -17.98
C ARG A 133 11.39 2.97 -17.19
N GLY A 134 10.84 4.04 -17.76
CA GLY A 134 9.44 4.37 -17.52
C GLY A 134 8.56 3.15 -17.86
N PRO A 135 7.26 3.17 -17.51
CA PRO A 135 6.35 2.14 -17.99
C PRO A 135 6.53 1.98 -19.51
N VAL A 136 6.91 0.77 -19.94
CA VAL A 136 6.92 0.42 -21.35
C VAL A 136 5.47 0.16 -21.69
N PHE A 137 4.83 1.15 -22.29
CA PHE A 137 3.54 0.95 -22.91
C PHE A 137 3.73 0.01 -24.10
N ALA A 138 2.85 -0.99 -24.23
CA ALA A 138 2.78 -1.74 -25.48
C ALA A 138 2.35 -0.77 -26.59
N GLU A 139 2.78 -1.04 -27.82
CA GLU A 139 2.31 -0.24 -28.96
C GLU A 139 0.77 -0.27 -29.00
N PRO A 140 0.10 0.83 -29.36
CA PRO A 140 -1.36 0.93 -29.32
C PRO A 140 -2.06 -0.26 -30.00
N GLU A 141 -1.54 -0.70 -31.15
CA GLU A 141 -2.06 -1.86 -31.88
C GLU A 141 -1.96 -3.19 -31.11
N GLN A 142 -0.88 -3.39 -30.35
CA GLN A 142 -0.70 -4.59 -29.53
C GLN A 142 -1.70 -4.60 -28.37
N THR A 143 -1.95 -3.43 -27.79
CA THR A 143 -2.97 -3.24 -26.75
C THR A 143 -4.36 -3.52 -27.31
N ASP A 144 -4.68 -2.95 -28.47
CA ASP A 144 -5.97 -3.15 -29.15
C ASP A 144 -6.22 -4.60 -29.52
N GLN A 145 -5.19 -5.32 -30.01
CA GLN A 145 -5.30 -6.75 -30.31
C GLN A 145 -5.65 -7.58 -29.07
N VAL A 146 -5.01 -7.30 -27.93
CA VAL A 146 -5.30 -7.99 -26.67
C VAL A 146 -6.71 -7.65 -26.17
N LEU A 147 -7.12 -6.38 -26.26
CA LEU A 147 -8.47 -5.95 -25.89
C LEU A 147 -9.54 -6.61 -26.75
N LEU A 148 -9.36 -6.65 -28.07
CA LEU A 148 -10.26 -7.32 -29.00
C LEU A 148 -10.33 -8.83 -28.75
N ALA A 149 -9.21 -9.47 -28.48
CA ALA A 149 -9.18 -10.90 -28.14
C ALA A 149 -9.95 -11.18 -26.82
N LYS A 150 -9.80 -10.29 -25.82
CA LYS A 150 -10.53 -10.40 -24.55
C LYS A 150 -12.03 -10.14 -24.71
N LEU A 151 -12.42 -9.15 -25.50
CA LEU A 151 -13.82 -8.87 -25.83
C LEU A 151 -14.47 -10.06 -26.54
N LYS A 152 -13.79 -10.67 -27.52
CA LYS A 152 -14.25 -11.90 -28.18
C LYS A 152 -14.42 -13.07 -27.20
N GLN A 153 -13.49 -13.23 -26.25
CA GLN A 153 -13.61 -14.26 -25.20
C GLN A 153 -14.82 -14.01 -24.29
N ILE A 154 -15.09 -12.75 -23.94
CA ILE A 154 -16.25 -12.36 -23.13
C ILE A 154 -17.55 -12.60 -23.90
N GLU A 155 -17.61 -12.22 -25.17
CA GLU A 155 -18.77 -12.45 -26.03
C GLU A 155 -19.04 -13.94 -26.24
N ALA A 156 -18.01 -14.74 -26.51
CA ALA A 156 -18.15 -16.19 -26.63
C ALA A 156 -18.59 -16.85 -25.31
N ARG A 157 -18.16 -16.33 -24.16
CA ARG A 157 -18.68 -16.76 -22.85
C ARG A 157 -20.14 -16.38 -22.69
N ARG A 158 -20.51 -15.13 -23.00
CA ARG A 158 -21.91 -14.66 -22.94
C ARG A 158 -22.84 -15.43 -23.88
N MET A 159 -22.39 -15.78 -25.08
CA MET A 159 -23.16 -16.60 -26.02
C MET A 159 -23.34 -18.03 -25.50
N ARG A 160 -22.32 -18.62 -24.86
CA ARG A 160 -22.45 -19.92 -24.19
C ARG A 160 -23.40 -19.86 -23.00
N ASP A 161 -23.30 -18.82 -22.18
CA ASP A 161 -24.18 -18.62 -21.02
C ASP A 161 -25.63 -18.36 -21.48
N ALA A 162 -25.84 -17.64 -22.58
CA ALA A 162 -27.15 -17.42 -23.20
C ALA A 162 -27.72 -18.69 -23.85
N ALA A 163 -26.88 -19.52 -24.47
CA ALA A 163 -27.28 -20.83 -25.01
C ALA A 163 -27.54 -21.88 -23.92
N ALA A 164 -26.94 -21.70 -22.73
CA ALA A 164 -27.17 -22.53 -21.55
C ALA A 164 -28.36 -22.06 -20.69
N ALA A 165 -28.98 -20.91 -21.01
CA ALA A 165 -30.20 -20.47 -20.36
C ALA A 165 -31.36 -21.39 -20.79
N PRO A 166 -32.09 -22.03 -19.85
CA PRO A 166 -33.21 -22.89 -20.21
C PRO A 166 -34.32 -22.05 -20.85
N GLY A 167 -34.80 -22.50 -22.02
CA GLY A 167 -35.89 -21.84 -22.75
C GLY A 167 -37.17 -21.70 -21.91
N PRO A 168 -38.05 -20.74 -22.23
CA PRO A 168 -39.23 -20.46 -21.42
C PRO A 168 -40.06 -21.74 -21.26
N ALA A 169 -40.37 -22.07 -19.99
CA ALA A 169 -41.15 -23.25 -19.65
C ALA A 169 -42.47 -23.27 -20.44
N PRO A 170 -42.93 -24.43 -20.95
CA PRO A 170 -44.18 -24.49 -21.70
C PRO A 170 -45.33 -24.01 -20.82
N ALA A 171 -46.18 -23.16 -21.41
CA ALA A 171 -47.35 -22.59 -20.76
C ALA A 171 -48.19 -23.70 -20.11
N ARG A 172 -48.40 -23.58 -18.80
CA ARG A 172 -49.34 -24.44 -18.08
C ARG A 172 -50.72 -24.19 -18.66
N SER A 173 -51.35 -25.21 -19.22
CA SER A 173 -52.75 -25.18 -19.61
C SER A 173 -53.62 -24.90 -18.38
N ASP A 174 -54.29 -23.76 -18.34
CA ASP A 174 -55.26 -23.44 -17.30
C ASP A 174 -56.43 -24.45 -17.31
N PRO A 175 -57.00 -24.84 -16.15
CA PRO A 175 -58.17 -25.68 -16.12
C PRO A 175 -59.40 -24.91 -16.60
N ARG A 176 -60.18 -25.56 -17.48
CA ARG A 176 -61.49 -25.17 -18.00
C ARG A 176 -62.40 -24.55 -16.92
N PRO A 177 -63.03 -23.37 -17.15
CA PRO A 177 -64.00 -22.81 -16.21
C PRO A 177 -65.30 -23.64 -16.18
N PRO A 178 -66.00 -23.72 -15.04
CA PRO A 178 -67.26 -24.46 -14.93
C PRO A 178 -68.38 -23.78 -15.73
N ALA A 179 -69.16 -24.61 -16.41
CA ALA A 179 -70.31 -24.21 -17.21
C ALA A 179 -71.45 -23.69 -16.32
N ASN A 180 -71.87 -22.44 -16.53
CA ASN A 180 -73.09 -21.89 -15.97
C ASN A 180 -74.27 -22.20 -16.90
N GLY A 181 -75.35 -22.71 -16.31
CA GLY A 181 -76.70 -22.67 -16.84
C GLY A 181 -77.62 -23.72 -16.19
N PRO A 182 -78.94 -23.52 -16.15
CA PRO A 182 -79.70 -22.28 -16.08
C PRO A 182 -80.58 -22.20 -14.81
N GLU A 183 -81.01 -20.98 -14.50
CA GLU A 183 -82.06 -20.62 -13.53
C GLU A 183 -83.42 -21.25 -13.93
N PRO A 184 -84.25 -21.65 -12.94
CA PRO A 184 -85.67 -21.29 -13.09
C PRO A 184 -86.44 -20.95 -11.79
N ALA A 185 -87.38 -20.01 -11.99
CA ALA A 185 -88.63 -19.67 -11.29
C ALA A 185 -88.58 -18.89 -9.97
#